data_AF-X0VL04-F1
#
_entry.id   AF-X0VL04-F1
#
_cell.length_a   1.000
_cell.length_b   1.000
_cell.length_c   1.000
_cell.angle_alpha   90.00
_cell.angle_beta   90.00
_cell.angle_gamma   90.00
#
_symmetry.space_group_name_H-M   'P 1'
#
loop_
_entity.id
_entity.type
_entity.pdbx_description
1 polymer ?
#
loop_
_entity_poly.entity_id
_entity_poly.type
_entity_poly.pdbx_seq_one_letter_code
_entity_poly.pdbx_strand_id
1 'polypeptide(L)'
;VQVIVEENLKMFASGLRTASEAMEKQILSPLEELSRLKAGSESSGIDLGSTDDEEPEGQLWQASQLNNVRVMDYAKTSFPIKPPKKQNAALGLLVGIFLGGGLAFFLEYLDTSIRTIEDIEKYLSWPVLSIVPRFDQTLKGKASDSEIQPVVSKFPKSASAEAYRTLRTNIQLADLDNPPKFLVVTSAIPLEGKSTTALNLAVALAQKEGKVLLVDADLRKSTIHKLLHLDNSSGLADLILNHSHLAASVKQSKNIDNLW
;
A
#
# COMPACT_ATOMS: atom_id res chain seq x y z
N VAL A 1 9.40 -3.76 -8.32
CA VAL A 1 8.93 -3.53 -6.92
C VAL A 1 9.62 -4.45 -5.92
N GLN A 2 9.64 -5.77 -6.16
CA GLN A 2 10.25 -6.76 -5.25
C GLN A 2 11.73 -6.47 -4.87
N VAL A 3 12.57 -6.05 -5.82
CA VAL A 3 13.99 -5.67 -5.59
C VAL A 3 14.12 -4.41 -4.73
N ILE A 4 13.28 -3.40 -4.97
CA ILE A 4 13.27 -2.15 -4.20
C ILE A 4 12.79 -2.41 -2.76
N VAL A 5 11.81 -3.30 -2.59
CA VAL A 5 11.34 -3.73 -1.27
C VAL A 5 12.43 -4.48 -0.52
N GLU A 6 13.17 -5.39 -1.17
CA GLU A 6 14.30 -6.09 -0.54
C GLU A 6 15.44 -5.15 -0.13
N GLU A 7 15.85 -4.21 -1.00
CA GLU A 7 16.89 -3.24 -0.66
C GLU A 7 16.48 -2.32 0.48
N ASN A 8 15.23 -1.85 0.47
CA ASN A 8 14.69 -1.03 1.56
C ASN A 8 14.54 -1.82 2.86
N LEU A 9 14.19 -3.11 2.81
CA LEU A 9 14.10 -3.97 3.98
C LEU A 9 15.49 -4.24 4.59
N LYS A 10 16.53 -4.41 3.75
CA LYS A 10 17.92 -4.53 4.20
C LYS A 10 18.41 -3.23 4.83
N MET A 11 18.10 -2.08 4.24
CA MET A 11 18.42 -0.76 4.79
C MET A 11 17.68 -0.50 6.12
N PHE A 12 16.44 -0.96 6.22
CA PHE A 12 15.66 -0.87 7.45
C PHE A 12 16.26 -1.73 8.58
N ALA A 13 16.63 -2.98 8.27
CA ALA A 13 17.26 -3.89 9.22
C ALA A 13 18.61 -3.36 9.73
N SER A 14 19.43 -2.73 8.87
CA SER A 14 20.68 -2.10 9.30
C SER A 14 20.45 -0.87 10.18
N GLY A 15 19.40 -0.10 9.92
CA GLY A 15 18.98 1.01 10.76
C GLY A 15 18.53 0.57 12.16
N LEU A 16 17.74 -0.50 12.26
CA LEU A 16 17.33 -1.13 13.53
C LEU A 16 18.54 -1.61 14.35
N ARG A 17 19.54 -2.20 13.68
CA ARG A 17 20.76 -2.65 14.33
C ARG A 17 21.59 -1.48 14.88
N THR A 18 21.73 -0.41 14.10
CA THR A 18 22.40 0.82 14.55
C THR A 18 21.67 1.45 15.74
N ALA A 19 20.33 1.48 15.72
CA ALA A 19 19.52 1.98 16.81
C ALA A 19 19.67 1.13 18.08
N SER A 20 19.71 -0.20 17.93
CA SER A 20 19.99 -1.13 19.04
C SER A 20 21.35 -0.89 19.67
N GLU A 21 22.41 -0.75 18.86
CA GLU A 21 23.77 -0.49 19.34
C GLU A 21 23.89 0.86 20.07
N ALA A 22 23.18 1.89 19.58
CA ALA A 22 23.10 3.19 20.24
C ALA A 22 22.36 3.11 21.60
N MET A 23 21.27 2.34 21.64
CA MET A 23 20.48 2.13 22.86
C MET A 23 21.28 1.32 23.90
N GLU A 24 22.02 0.31 23.46
CA GLU A 24 22.91 -0.51 24.29
C GLU A 24 24.00 0.35 24.94
N LYS A 25 24.71 1.19 24.17
CA LYS A 25 25.71 2.12 24.72
C LYS A 25 25.13 3.10 25.74
N GLN A 26 23.90 3.58 25.52
CA GLN A 26 23.28 4.57 26.40
C GLN A 26 22.70 3.96 27.70
N ILE A 27 22.33 2.67 27.69
CA ILE A 27 21.78 1.96 28.85
C ILE A 27 22.86 1.24 29.67
N LEU A 28 23.88 0.67 29.03
CA LEU A 28 24.93 -0.11 29.73
C LEU A 28 26.07 0.73 30.27
N SER A 29 26.38 1.88 29.66
CA SER A 29 27.47 2.75 30.17
C SER A 29 27.25 3.23 31.62
N PRO A 30 26.03 3.61 32.06
CA PRO A 30 25.79 3.96 33.46
C PRO A 30 25.85 2.75 34.39
N LEU A 31 25.49 1.55 33.93
CA LEU A 31 25.52 0.31 34.74
C LEU A 31 26.96 -0.16 34.99
N GLU A 32 27.84 -0.04 34.00
CA GLU A 32 29.27 -0.31 34.17
C GLU A 32 29.94 0.70 35.11
N GLU A 33 29.63 1.99 34.99
CA GLU A 33 30.11 3.01 35.93
C GLU A 33 29.64 2.74 37.35
N LEU A 34 28.37 2.37 37.55
CA LEU A 34 27.83 2.02 38.87
C LEU A 34 28.51 0.78 39.45
N SER A 35 28.83 -0.22 38.64
CA SER A 35 29.56 -1.41 39.10
C SER A 35 31.01 -1.10 39.49
N ARG A 36 31.69 -0.22 38.76
CA ARG A 36 33.05 0.24 39.08
C ARG A 36 33.09 1.11 40.33
N LEU A 37 32.09 1.96 40.54
CA LEU A 37 31.98 2.77 41.75
C LEU A 37 31.70 1.91 42.99
N LYS A 38 30.92 0.83 42.86
CA LYS A 38 30.67 -0.12 43.95
C LYS A 38 31.93 -0.92 44.32
N ALA A 39 32.69 -1.35 43.31
CA ALA A 39 33.99 -2.01 43.51
C ALA A 39 35.05 -1.07 44.12
N GLY A 40 35.01 0.22 43.79
CA GLY A 40 35.89 1.24 44.39
C GLY A 40 35.52 1.63 45.82
N SER A 41 34.26 1.48 46.23
CA SER A 41 33.86 1.72 47.63
C SER A 41 34.23 0.58 48.57
N GLU A 42 34.35 -0.66 48.07
CA GLU A 42 34.79 -1.80 48.87
C GLU A 42 36.30 -1.76 49.19
N SER A 43 37.13 -1.03 48.41
CA SER A 43 38.57 -0.92 48.67
C SER A 43 38.96 0.20 49.65
N SER A 44 38.03 1.08 50.02
CA SER A 44 38.23 2.10 51.07
C SER A 44 37.68 1.61 52.42
N GLY A 45 38.08 0.40 52.80
CA GLY A 45 38.05 -0.03 54.19
C GLY A 45 39.19 0.66 54.92
N ILE A 46 38.84 1.61 55.80
CA ILE A 46 39.79 2.29 56.66
C ILE A 46 40.48 1.25 57.55
N ASP A 47 41.80 1.14 57.36
CA ASP A 47 42.74 0.47 58.23
C ASP A 47 42.70 1.13 59.62
N LEU A 48 42.06 0.48 60.59
CA LEU A 48 42.25 0.78 62.00
C LEU A 48 43.24 -0.24 62.53
N GLY A 49 44.46 0.24 62.70
CA GLY A 49 45.62 -0.53 63.09
C GLY A 49 45.45 -1.29 64.41
N SER A 50 46.22 -2.37 64.47
CA SER A 50 46.58 -3.12 65.66
C SER A 50 46.83 -2.24 66.88
N THR A 51 46.02 -2.39 67.92
CA THR A 51 46.41 -2.16 69.31
C THR A 51 45.86 -3.35 70.09
N ASP A 52 46.76 -4.16 70.62
CA ASP A 52 46.48 -5.21 71.59
C ASP A 52 45.85 -4.56 72.83
N ASP A 53 44.58 -4.81 73.08
CA ASP A 53 43.97 -4.70 74.41
C ASP A 53 42.78 -5.67 74.46
N GLU A 54 42.96 -6.79 75.15
CA GLU A 54 41.88 -7.71 75.51
C GLU A 54 40.93 -7.02 76.50
N GLU A 55 39.79 -6.49 76.02
CA GLU A 55 38.64 -6.19 76.87
C GLU A 55 37.56 -7.29 76.76
N PRO A 56 36.93 -7.70 77.88
CA PRO A 56 36.15 -8.93 77.96
C PRO A 56 34.81 -8.83 77.21
N GLU A 57 34.55 -9.83 76.35
CA GLU A 57 33.41 -9.99 75.43
C GLU A 57 31.99 -9.90 76.06
N GLY A 58 31.88 -9.73 77.37
CA GLY A 58 30.62 -9.69 78.11
C GLY A 58 29.81 -8.39 77.99
N GLN A 59 30.39 -7.29 77.52
CA GLN A 59 29.69 -5.99 77.43
C GLN A 59 29.07 -5.69 76.05
N LEU A 60 29.40 -6.48 75.02
CA LEU A 60 28.96 -6.25 73.64
C LEU A 60 27.45 -6.48 73.39
N TRP A 61 26.77 -7.28 74.22
CA TRP A 61 25.33 -7.55 74.04
C TRP A 61 24.40 -6.46 74.59
N GLN A 62 24.90 -5.55 75.44
CA GLN A 62 24.07 -4.46 75.98
C GLN A 62 24.06 -3.21 75.10
N ALA A 63 25.04 -3.04 74.20
CA ALA A 63 25.08 -1.89 73.28
C ALA A 63 24.12 -2.04 72.07
N SER A 64 23.56 -3.22 71.84
CA SER A 64 22.67 -3.51 70.69
C SER A 64 21.23 -2.98 70.83
N GLN A 65 20.89 -2.27 71.91
CA GLN A 65 19.54 -1.75 72.19
C GLN A 65 19.39 -0.23 71.97
N LEU A 66 20.33 0.42 71.27
CA LEU A 66 20.09 1.76 70.74
C LEU A 66 19.65 1.64 69.30
N ASN A 67 18.33 1.60 69.14
CA ASN A 67 17.60 1.77 67.88
C ASN A 67 17.75 3.22 67.36
N ASN A 68 19.00 3.68 67.27
CA ASN A 68 19.36 5.02 66.87
C ASN A 68 19.86 4.94 65.43
N VAL A 69 18.93 4.74 64.50
CA VAL A 69 19.16 4.95 63.07
C VAL A 69 19.37 6.46 62.90
N ARG A 70 20.60 6.89 63.15
CA ARG A 70 21.05 8.24 62.85
C ARG A 70 21.60 8.17 61.45
N VAL A 71 20.91 8.82 60.51
CA VAL A 71 21.41 9.01 59.15
C VAL A 71 22.79 9.66 59.27
N MET A 72 23.84 8.87 59.07
CA MET A 72 25.23 9.32 59.23
C MET A 72 25.63 10.25 58.08
N ASP A 73 25.06 10.04 56.90
CA ASP A 73 25.29 10.88 55.75
C ASP A 73 24.09 10.85 54.80
N TYR A 74 23.70 12.01 54.32
CA TYR A 74 22.75 12.10 53.21
C TYR A 74 23.57 12.08 51.93
N ALA A 75 23.17 11.31 50.92
CA ALA A 75 23.84 11.32 49.63
C ALA A 75 23.87 12.75 49.06
N LYS A 76 25.00 13.44 49.19
CA LYS A 76 25.29 14.73 48.57
C LYS A 76 25.51 14.47 47.09
N THR A 77 24.43 14.47 46.33
CA THR A 77 24.55 14.64 44.90
C THR A 77 24.96 16.08 44.63
N SER A 78 26.12 16.28 44.00
CA SER A 78 26.62 17.61 43.67
C SER A 78 25.72 18.33 42.65
N PHE A 79 24.86 17.60 41.92
CA PHE A 79 23.94 18.16 40.93
C PHE A 79 22.64 17.33 40.80
N PRO A 80 21.46 17.94 40.66
CA PRO A 80 20.22 17.20 40.44
C PRO A 80 20.25 16.43 39.10
N ILE A 81 20.16 15.10 39.16
CA ILE A 81 20.04 14.24 37.98
C ILE A 81 18.59 14.33 37.48
N LYS A 82 18.36 15.17 36.46
CA LYS A 82 17.08 15.25 35.75
C LYS A 82 17.11 14.28 34.58
N PRO A 83 16.00 13.58 34.26
CA PRO A 83 15.97 12.71 33.09
C PRO A 83 16.30 13.53 31.84
N PRO A 84 17.13 13.03 30.91
CA PRO A 84 17.53 13.77 29.72
C PRO A 84 16.35 13.81 28.72
N LYS A 85 15.35 14.65 28.99
CA LYS A 85 14.09 14.72 28.22
C LYS A 85 14.31 14.90 26.73
N LYS A 86 15.33 15.68 26.33
CA LYS A 86 15.71 15.87 24.92
C LYS A 86 16.24 14.59 24.27
N GLN A 87 17.05 13.81 25.00
CA GLN A 87 17.59 12.54 24.49
C GLN A 87 16.50 11.48 24.41
N ASN A 88 15.64 11.38 25.43
CA ASN A 88 14.50 10.45 25.40
C ASN A 88 13.51 10.82 24.29
N ALA A 89 13.26 12.11 24.07
CA ALA A 89 12.44 12.58 22.96
C ALA A 89 13.08 12.28 21.60
N ALA A 90 14.39 12.49 21.46
CA ALA A 90 15.13 12.16 20.24
C ALA A 90 15.11 10.65 19.95
N LEU A 91 15.29 9.82 20.99
CA LEU A 91 15.22 8.37 20.88
C LEU A 91 13.81 7.90 20.51
N GLY A 92 12.78 8.46 21.15
CA GLY A 92 11.38 8.15 20.83
C GLY A 92 11.01 8.53 19.39
N LEU A 93 11.52 9.68 18.90
CA LEU A 93 11.34 10.09 17.51
C LEU A 93 12.04 9.13 16.54
N LEU A 94 13.28 8.74 16.83
CA LEU A 94 14.01 7.76 16.04
C LEU A 94 13.25 6.43 15.97
N VAL A 95 12.90 5.87 17.12
CA VAL A 95 12.16 4.61 17.21
C VAL A 95 10.81 4.73 16.49
N GLY A 96 10.10 5.84 16.67
CA GLY A 96 8.82 6.09 16.00
C GLY A 96 8.92 6.13 14.47
N ILE A 97 9.98 6.75 13.92
CA ILE A 97 10.23 6.76 12.47
C ILE A 97 10.52 5.35 11.97
N PHE A 98 11.36 4.58 12.68
CA PHE A 98 11.64 3.21 12.30
C PHE A 98 10.38 2.34 12.40
N LEU A 99 9.66 2.38 13.51
CA LEU A 99 8.46 1.56 13.69
C LEU A 99 7.37 1.94 12.67
N GLY A 100 7.17 3.24 12.44
CA GLY A 100 6.18 3.75 11.48
C GLY A 100 6.55 3.43 10.04
N GLY A 101 7.81 3.64 9.65
CA GLY A 101 8.30 3.26 8.32
C GLY A 101 8.23 1.76 8.09
N GLY A 102 8.70 0.96 9.06
CA GLY A 102 8.62 -0.49 9.03
C GLY A 102 7.18 -0.99 8.93
N LEU A 103 6.26 -0.41 9.69
CA LEU A 103 4.83 -0.76 9.60
C LEU A 103 4.24 -0.39 8.24
N ALA A 104 4.60 0.76 7.67
CA ALA A 104 4.16 1.15 6.33
C ALA A 104 4.63 0.15 5.26
N PHE A 105 5.89 -0.26 5.30
CA PHE A 105 6.43 -1.30 4.40
C PHE A 105 5.81 -2.67 4.66
N PHE A 106 5.53 -3.03 5.91
CA PHE A 106 4.88 -4.28 6.26
C PHE A 106 3.44 -4.34 5.72
N LEU A 107 2.69 -3.23 5.86
CA LEU A 107 1.35 -3.12 5.28
C LEU A 107 1.39 -3.20 3.74
N GLU A 108 2.37 -2.56 3.12
CA GLU A 108 2.62 -2.65 1.68
C GLU A 108 3.01 -4.07 1.24
N TYR A 109 3.77 -4.81 2.06
CA TYR A 109 4.12 -6.21 1.79
C TYR A 109 2.90 -7.15 1.88
N LEU A 110 1.94 -6.84 2.75
CA LEU A 110 0.67 -7.57 2.83
C LEU A 110 -0.29 -7.21 1.68
N ASP A 111 -0.02 -6.14 0.92
CA ASP A 111 -0.83 -5.77 -0.23
C ASP A 111 -0.55 -6.72 -1.40
N THR A 112 -1.54 -7.55 -1.74
CA THR A 112 -1.49 -8.50 -2.87
C THR A 112 -2.05 -7.89 -4.17
N SER A 113 -2.21 -6.57 -4.22
CA SER A 113 -2.72 -5.88 -5.40
C SER A 113 -1.77 -6.03 -6.60
N ILE A 114 -2.31 -6.46 -7.75
CA ILE A 114 -1.61 -6.53 -9.03
C ILE A 114 -1.44 -5.10 -9.54
N ARG A 115 -0.20 -4.58 -9.53
CA ARG A 115 0.06 -3.17 -9.85
C ARG A 115 0.89 -3.01 -11.11
N THR A 116 1.59 -4.06 -11.56
CA THR A 116 2.45 -3.97 -12.75
C THR A 116 2.10 -5.01 -13.81
N ILE A 117 2.58 -4.77 -15.04
CA ILE A 117 2.43 -5.67 -16.18
C ILE A 117 3.10 -7.01 -15.87
N GLU A 118 4.27 -6.94 -15.21
CA GLU A 118 5.07 -8.11 -14.86
C GLU A 118 4.34 -8.99 -13.84
N ASP A 119 3.53 -8.41 -12.95
CA ASP A 119 2.68 -9.20 -12.04
C ASP A 119 1.65 -10.02 -12.85
N ILE A 120 1.02 -9.43 -13.86
CA ILE A 120 0.05 -10.13 -14.72
C ILE A 120 0.72 -11.29 -15.46
N GLU A 121 1.87 -11.03 -16.09
CA GLU A 121 2.59 -12.05 -16.86
C GLU A 121 3.11 -13.17 -15.96
N LYS A 122 3.60 -12.82 -14.75
CA LYS A 122 4.13 -13.79 -13.78
C LYS A 122 3.04 -14.67 -13.17
N TYR A 123 1.89 -14.10 -12.82
CA TYR A 123 0.83 -14.85 -12.11
C TYR A 123 -0.18 -15.50 -13.05
N LEU A 124 -0.49 -14.89 -14.18
CA LEU A 124 -1.53 -15.38 -15.11
C LEU A 124 -0.94 -15.99 -16.39
N SER A 125 0.34 -15.75 -16.71
CA SER A 125 0.96 -16.19 -17.97
C SER A 125 0.17 -15.76 -19.22
N TRP A 126 -0.59 -14.68 -19.11
CA TRP A 126 -1.41 -14.14 -20.19
C TRP A 126 -0.72 -12.91 -20.79
N PRO A 127 -0.73 -12.76 -22.12
CA PRO A 127 -0.17 -11.57 -22.75
C PRO A 127 -1.01 -10.35 -22.41
N VAL A 128 -0.34 -9.27 -22.00
CA VAL A 128 -1.01 -7.99 -21.77
C VAL A 128 -1.29 -7.32 -23.13
N LEU A 129 -2.56 -7.27 -23.51
CA LEU A 129 -2.96 -6.74 -24.82
C LEU A 129 -2.87 -5.22 -24.92
N SER A 130 -3.13 -4.47 -23.85
CA SER A 130 -3.01 -3.01 -23.83
C SER A 130 -3.06 -2.46 -22.40
N ILE A 131 -2.53 -1.25 -22.21
CA ILE A 131 -2.63 -0.47 -20.97
C ILE A 131 -3.40 0.79 -21.29
N VAL A 132 -4.57 0.95 -20.68
CA VAL A 132 -5.42 2.13 -20.88
C VAL A 132 -5.19 3.10 -19.72
N PRO A 133 -4.60 4.29 -19.95
CA PRO A 133 -4.46 5.29 -18.90
C PRO A 133 -5.82 5.71 -18.38
N ARG A 134 -5.94 5.86 -17.05
CA ARG A 134 -7.16 6.37 -16.43
C ARG A 134 -7.46 7.76 -16.97
N PHE A 135 -8.58 7.91 -17.65
CA PHE A 135 -9.10 9.18 -18.09
C PHE A 135 -10.27 9.57 -17.20
N ASP A 136 -10.29 10.84 -16.81
CA ASP A 136 -11.43 11.36 -16.09
C ASP A 136 -12.58 11.58 -17.09
N GLN A 137 -13.68 10.85 -16.89
CA GLN A 137 -14.90 11.09 -17.67
C GLN A 137 -15.47 12.50 -17.40
N THR A 138 -15.06 13.14 -16.31
CA THR A 138 -15.42 14.51 -15.91
C THR A 138 -14.42 15.59 -16.31
N LEU A 139 -13.69 15.44 -17.43
CA LEU A 139 -12.96 16.56 -18.03
C LEU A 139 -13.92 17.69 -18.46
N LYS A 140 -14.19 18.58 -17.48
CA LYS A 140 -14.64 19.98 -17.54
C LYS A 140 -15.66 20.33 -18.63
N GLY A 141 -16.90 19.90 -18.42
CA GLY A 141 -18.11 20.54 -18.94
C GLY A 141 -19.17 20.44 -17.86
N LYS A 142 -19.86 21.55 -17.55
CA LYS A 142 -20.92 21.59 -16.51
C LYS A 142 -21.89 20.42 -16.71
N ALA A 143 -22.30 19.81 -15.60
CA ALA A 143 -23.25 18.71 -15.48
C ALA A 143 -24.69 19.11 -15.88
N SER A 144 -24.83 19.69 -17.07
CA SER A 144 -26.09 20.03 -17.71
C SER A 144 -25.90 19.67 -19.19
N ASP A 145 -26.44 18.52 -19.58
CA ASP A 145 -26.73 18.16 -20.98
C ASP A 145 -25.60 17.63 -21.90
N SER A 146 -24.44 17.19 -21.38
CA SER A 146 -23.34 16.68 -22.24
C SER A 146 -23.21 15.16 -22.24
N GLU A 147 -23.75 14.57 -23.30
CA GLU A 147 -23.47 13.25 -23.87
C GLU A 147 -22.15 12.58 -23.39
N ILE A 148 -22.25 11.42 -22.73
CA ILE A 148 -21.07 10.63 -22.34
C ILE A 148 -20.59 9.87 -23.58
N GLN A 149 -19.84 10.58 -24.42
CA GLN A 149 -19.26 9.99 -25.62
C GLN A 149 -18.04 9.11 -25.29
N PRO A 150 -17.83 8.00 -26.02
CA PRO A 150 -16.61 7.19 -25.94
C PRO A 150 -15.34 8.04 -26.09
N VAL A 151 -14.27 7.75 -25.33
CA VAL A 151 -13.02 8.54 -25.38
C VAL A 151 -12.39 8.50 -26.77
N VAL A 152 -12.56 7.38 -27.49
CA VAL A 152 -12.05 7.19 -28.84
C VAL A 152 -12.69 8.14 -29.85
N SER A 153 -13.97 8.49 -29.67
CA SER A 153 -14.67 9.46 -30.52
C SER A 153 -14.54 10.90 -30.00
N LYS A 154 -14.67 11.11 -28.69
CA LYS A 154 -14.64 12.44 -28.05
C LYS A 154 -13.25 13.09 -28.06
N PHE A 155 -12.21 12.30 -27.78
CA PHE A 155 -10.82 12.76 -27.71
C PHE A 155 -9.92 11.87 -28.56
N PRO A 156 -10.06 11.88 -29.89
CA PRO A 156 -9.43 10.89 -30.78
C PRO A 156 -7.89 10.95 -30.79
N LYS A 157 -7.30 12.07 -30.35
CA LYS A 157 -5.83 12.26 -30.25
C LYS A 157 -5.29 12.03 -28.83
N SER A 158 -6.12 11.57 -27.89
CA SER A 158 -5.70 11.30 -26.51
C SER A 158 -4.90 10.00 -26.38
N ALA A 159 -4.07 9.92 -25.34
CA ALA A 159 -3.34 8.69 -25.01
C ALA A 159 -4.28 7.49 -24.76
N SER A 160 -5.44 7.73 -24.13
CA SER A 160 -6.44 6.69 -23.92
C SER A 160 -7.08 6.21 -25.22
N ALA A 161 -7.35 7.11 -26.18
CA ALA A 161 -7.84 6.71 -27.50
C ALA A 161 -6.81 5.86 -28.25
N GLU A 162 -5.52 6.23 -28.16
CA GLU A 162 -4.45 5.46 -28.79
C GLU A 162 -4.28 4.08 -28.13
N ALA A 163 -4.40 3.99 -26.81
CA ALA A 163 -4.39 2.70 -26.12
C ALA A 163 -5.48 1.72 -26.61
N TYR A 164 -6.68 2.23 -26.96
CA TYR A 164 -7.74 1.41 -27.56
C TYR A 164 -7.45 1.03 -29.02
N ARG A 165 -6.76 1.89 -29.79
CA ARG A 165 -6.30 1.53 -31.14
C ARG A 165 -5.22 0.47 -31.10
N THR A 166 -4.29 0.55 -30.15
CA THR A 166 -3.30 -0.48 -29.86
C THR A 166 -3.98 -1.79 -29.45
N LEU A 167 -4.96 -1.74 -28.55
CA LEU A 167 -5.73 -2.92 -28.15
C LEU A 167 -6.39 -3.60 -29.36
N ARG A 168 -7.05 -2.82 -30.23
CA ARG A 168 -7.63 -3.33 -31.48
C ARG A 168 -6.59 -4.02 -32.35
N THR A 169 -5.46 -3.36 -32.59
CA THR A 169 -4.38 -3.92 -33.42
C THR A 169 -3.87 -5.22 -32.82
N ASN A 170 -3.61 -5.27 -31.51
CA ASN A 170 -3.11 -6.47 -30.84
C ASN A 170 -4.11 -7.62 -30.89
N ILE A 171 -5.41 -7.36 -30.78
CA ILE A 171 -6.46 -8.37 -30.98
C ILE A 171 -6.46 -8.89 -32.43
N GLN A 172 -6.29 -8.02 -33.41
CA GLN A 172 -6.22 -8.42 -34.83
C GLN A 172 -4.94 -9.20 -35.16
N LEU A 173 -3.86 -8.96 -34.43
CA LEU A 173 -2.58 -9.66 -34.57
C LEU A 173 -2.50 -10.95 -33.74
N ALA A 174 -3.45 -11.20 -32.84
CA ALA A 174 -3.47 -12.42 -32.03
C ALA A 174 -3.56 -13.68 -32.89
N ASP A 175 -4.26 -13.61 -34.02
CA ASP A 175 -4.29 -14.62 -35.07
C ASP A 175 -4.42 -13.90 -36.43
N LEU A 176 -3.32 -13.86 -37.18
CA LEU A 176 -3.23 -13.19 -38.49
C LEU A 176 -4.06 -13.90 -39.57
N ASP A 177 -4.19 -15.23 -39.46
CA ASP A 177 -4.87 -16.05 -40.45
C ASP A 177 -6.38 -16.08 -40.17
N ASN A 178 -6.77 -16.10 -38.90
CA ASN A 178 -8.15 -16.14 -38.45
C ASN A 178 -8.43 -15.07 -37.38
N PRO A 179 -8.53 -13.78 -37.76
CA PRO A 179 -8.77 -12.72 -36.79
C PRO A 179 -10.09 -12.97 -36.04
N PRO A 180 -10.12 -12.74 -34.71
CA PRO A 180 -11.25 -13.08 -33.88
C PRO A 180 -12.50 -12.27 -34.26
N LYS A 181 -13.61 -12.99 -34.50
CA LYS A 181 -14.91 -12.39 -34.85
C LYS A 181 -15.83 -12.17 -33.66
N PHE A 182 -15.61 -12.92 -32.58
CA PHE A 182 -16.38 -12.85 -31.35
C PHE A 182 -15.44 -12.59 -30.19
N LEU A 183 -15.74 -11.56 -29.40
CA LEU A 183 -14.92 -11.12 -28.29
C LEU A 183 -15.82 -10.95 -27.06
N VAL A 184 -15.39 -11.49 -25.94
CA VAL A 184 -16.04 -11.30 -24.64
C VAL A 184 -15.14 -10.43 -23.78
N VAL A 185 -15.67 -9.32 -23.29
CA VAL A 185 -14.98 -8.43 -22.35
C VAL A 185 -15.54 -8.67 -20.96
N THR A 186 -14.71 -9.17 -20.06
CA THR A 186 -15.08 -9.45 -18.66
C THR A 186 -14.03 -8.89 -17.69
N SER A 187 -14.33 -8.93 -16.41
CA SER A 187 -13.47 -8.39 -15.35
C SER A 187 -13.58 -9.25 -14.09
N ALA A 188 -12.55 -9.25 -13.24
CA ALA A 188 -12.51 -10.06 -12.03
C ALA A 188 -13.44 -9.51 -10.95
N ILE A 189 -13.60 -8.19 -10.89
CA ILE A 189 -14.47 -7.51 -9.92
C ILE A 189 -15.33 -6.42 -10.58
N PRO A 190 -16.42 -5.97 -9.92
CA PRO A 190 -17.20 -4.83 -10.38
C PRO A 190 -16.36 -3.54 -10.48
N LEU A 191 -16.77 -2.62 -11.36
CA LEU A 191 -16.16 -1.29 -11.54
C LEU A 191 -14.74 -1.24 -12.13
N GLU A 192 -14.19 -2.35 -12.65
CA GLU A 192 -12.89 -2.38 -13.37
C GLU A 192 -12.93 -1.78 -14.79
N GLY A 193 -14.06 -1.20 -15.20
CA GLY A 193 -14.17 -0.54 -16.50
C GLY A 193 -14.55 -1.46 -17.67
N LYS A 194 -15.02 -2.70 -17.43
CA LYS A 194 -15.47 -3.64 -18.49
C LYS A 194 -16.36 -3.02 -19.58
N SER A 195 -17.44 -2.32 -19.19
CA SER A 195 -18.39 -1.70 -20.12
C SER A 195 -17.75 -0.53 -20.87
N THR A 196 -16.87 0.23 -20.21
CA THR A 196 -16.11 1.31 -20.82
C THR A 196 -15.12 0.78 -21.85
N THR A 197 -14.40 -0.29 -21.53
CA THR A 197 -13.45 -0.96 -22.42
C THR A 197 -14.18 -1.56 -23.62
N ALA A 198 -15.28 -2.29 -23.40
CA ALA A 198 -16.08 -2.89 -24.46
C ALA A 198 -16.60 -1.84 -25.45
N LEU A 199 -17.16 -0.74 -24.95
CA LEU A 199 -17.66 0.35 -25.78
C LEU A 199 -16.54 1.01 -26.60
N ASN A 200 -15.44 1.42 -25.96
CA ASN A 200 -14.35 2.10 -26.66
C ASN A 200 -13.63 1.19 -27.66
N LEU A 201 -13.47 -0.09 -27.34
CA LEU A 201 -12.95 -1.08 -28.28
C LEU A 201 -13.87 -1.25 -29.48
N ALA A 202 -15.19 -1.35 -29.26
CA ALA A 202 -16.17 -1.45 -30.33
C ALA A 202 -16.12 -0.23 -31.27
N VAL A 203 -15.99 0.98 -30.71
CA VAL A 203 -15.80 2.20 -31.50
C VAL A 203 -14.49 2.17 -32.28
N ALA A 204 -13.38 1.75 -31.66
CA ALA A 204 -12.09 1.64 -32.34
C ALA A 204 -12.13 0.63 -33.50
N LEU A 205 -12.87 -0.47 -33.35
CA LEU A 205 -13.11 -1.47 -34.39
C LEU A 205 -13.98 -0.89 -35.53
N ALA A 206 -15.07 -0.19 -35.19
CA ALA A 206 -16.01 0.37 -36.15
C ALA A 206 -15.41 1.49 -37.02
N GLN A 207 -14.48 2.29 -36.47
CA GLN A 207 -13.78 3.36 -37.19
C GLN A 207 -12.95 2.88 -38.41
N LYS A 208 -12.59 1.59 -38.48
CA LYS A 208 -11.84 1.01 -39.62
C LYS A 208 -12.77 0.24 -40.58
N GLU A 209 -14.00 0.73 -40.76
CA GLU A 209 -15.03 0.21 -41.68
C GLU A 209 -15.53 -1.23 -41.39
N GLY A 210 -15.11 -1.83 -40.28
CA GLY A 210 -15.64 -3.12 -39.83
C GLY A 210 -17.05 -2.95 -39.26
N LYS A 211 -17.99 -3.82 -39.65
CA LYS A 211 -19.29 -3.85 -39.00
C LYS A 211 -19.19 -4.49 -37.62
N VAL A 212 -19.50 -3.73 -36.57
CA VAL A 212 -19.36 -4.17 -35.17
C VAL A 212 -20.71 -4.19 -34.49
N LEU A 213 -21.07 -5.33 -33.90
CA LEU A 213 -22.22 -5.46 -33.01
C LEU A 213 -21.72 -5.52 -31.56
N LEU A 214 -22.09 -4.53 -30.75
CA LEU A 214 -21.81 -4.51 -29.32
C LEU A 214 -23.01 -5.05 -28.55
N VAL A 215 -22.85 -6.24 -27.96
CA VAL A 215 -23.90 -6.89 -27.18
C VAL A 215 -23.68 -6.63 -25.68
N ASP A 216 -24.61 -5.92 -25.02
CA ASP A 216 -24.60 -5.77 -23.56
C ASP A 216 -25.19 -7.02 -22.89
N ALA A 217 -24.31 -7.93 -22.47
CA ALA A 217 -24.69 -9.16 -21.76
C ALA A 217 -24.80 -8.98 -20.23
N ASP A 218 -24.58 -7.77 -19.68
CA ASP A 218 -24.81 -7.50 -18.25
C ASP A 218 -26.28 -7.11 -18.02
N LEU A 219 -27.14 -8.13 -17.95
CA LEU A 219 -28.59 -7.96 -17.76
C LEU A 219 -28.95 -7.39 -16.37
N ARG A 220 -28.02 -7.39 -15.41
CA ARG A 220 -28.28 -6.90 -14.04
C ARG A 220 -28.01 -5.41 -13.92
N LYS A 221 -26.92 -4.92 -14.50
CA LYS A 221 -26.50 -3.51 -14.43
C LYS A 221 -26.12 -2.98 -15.82
N SER A 222 -27.04 -3.13 -16.78
CA SER A 222 -26.83 -2.61 -18.14
C SER A 222 -26.60 -1.09 -18.13
N THR A 223 -25.55 -0.67 -18.83
CA THR A 223 -25.11 0.74 -18.92
C THR A 223 -24.86 1.21 -20.35
N ILE A 224 -24.68 0.29 -21.30
CA ILE A 224 -24.30 0.63 -22.68
C ILE A 224 -25.37 1.45 -23.39
N HIS A 225 -26.65 1.08 -23.23
CA HIS A 225 -27.77 1.83 -23.82
C HIS A 225 -27.80 3.30 -23.35
N LYS A 226 -27.41 3.58 -22.11
CA LYS A 226 -27.33 4.95 -21.57
C LYS A 226 -26.17 5.73 -22.18
N LEU A 227 -25.02 5.08 -22.35
CA LEU A 227 -23.82 5.68 -22.95
C LEU A 227 -24.01 5.99 -24.44
N LEU A 228 -24.81 5.18 -25.15
CA LEU A 228 -25.11 5.36 -26.56
C LEU A 228 -26.43 6.12 -26.82
N HIS A 229 -27.14 6.54 -25.77
CA HIS A 229 -28.45 7.19 -25.87
C HIS A 229 -29.47 6.40 -26.70
N LEU A 230 -29.47 5.08 -26.52
CA LEU A 230 -30.40 4.15 -27.15
C LEU A 230 -31.54 3.83 -26.20
N ASP A 231 -32.73 3.69 -26.76
CA ASP A 231 -33.86 3.09 -26.06
C ASP A 231 -33.54 1.63 -25.68
N ASN A 232 -34.04 1.18 -24.52
CA ASN A 232 -33.85 -0.18 -24.01
C ASN A 232 -35.19 -0.93 -23.84
N SER A 233 -36.20 -0.61 -24.66
CA SER A 233 -37.53 -1.26 -24.63
C SER A 233 -37.54 -2.68 -25.22
N SER A 234 -36.55 -3.00 -26.04
CA SER A 234 -36.33 -4.32 -26.65
C SER A 234 -34.83 -4.52 -26.79
N GLY A 235 -34.32 -5.61 -26.21
CA GLY A 235 -32.90 -5.92 -26.19
C GLY A 235 -32.59 -7.42 -26.08
N LEU A 236 -31.41 -7.75 -25.55
CA LEU A 236 -30.93 -9.13 -25.47
C LEU A 236 -31.84 -10.04 -24.66
N ALA A 237 -32.37 -9.57 -23.52
CA ALA A 237 -33.26 -10.37 -22.67
C ALA A 237 -34.55 -10.75 -23.41
N ASP A 238 -35.16 -9.79 -24.12
CA ASP A 238 -36.39 -10.02 -24.89
C ASP A 238 -36.18 -11.00 -26.05
N LEU A 239 -35.02 -10.91 -26.72
CA LEU A 239 -34.65 -11.86 -27.77
C LEU A 239 -34.52 -13.28 -27.23
N ILE A 240 -33.86 -13.46 -26.09
CA ILE A 240 -33.68 -14.79 -25.47
C ILE A 240 -35.02 -15.38 -25.04
N LEU A 241 -35.95 -14.54 -24.57
CA LEU A 241 -37.29 -14.95 -24.15
C LEU A 241 -38.29 -15.08 -25.32
N ASN A 242 -37.86 -14.83 -26.58
CA ASN A 242 -38.72 -14.78 -27.77
C ASN A 242 -39.86 -13.75 -27.67
N HIS A 243 -39.66 -12.66 -26.93
CA HIS A 243 -40.61 -11.55 -26.82
C HIS A 243 -40.39 -10.46 -27.89
N SER A 244 -39.28 -10.53 -28.63
CA SER A 244 -38.94 -9.60 -29.70
C SER A 244 -38.23 -10.29 -30.86
N HIS A 245 -38.14 -9.60 -32.00
CA HIS A 245 -37.39 -10.06 -33.18
C HIS A 245 -36.03 -9.35 -33.29
N LEU A 246 -35.07 -10.00 -33.95
CA LEU A 246 -33.69 -9.51 -34.10
C LEU A 246 -33.65 -8.07 -34.68
N ALA A 247 -34.42 -7.81 -35.72
CA ALA A 247 -34.47 -6.49 -36.38
C ALA A 247 -34.97 -5.36 -35.48
N ALA A 248 -35.80 -5.67 -34.48
CA ALA A 248 -36.32 -4.69 -33.51
C ALA A 248 -35.36 -4.46 -32.33
N SER A 249 -34.48 -5.43 -32.04
CA SER A 249 -33.59 -5.42 -30.87
C SER A 249 -32.17 -4.96 -31.20
N VAL A 250 -31.73 -5.07 -32.45
CA VAL A 250 -30.45 -4.51 -32.92
C VAL A 250 -30.64 -3.07 -33.34
N LYS A 251 -29.88 -2.15 -32.74
CA LYS A 251 -30.05 -0.70 -32.96
C LYS A 251 -28.72 -0.08 -33.34
N GLN A 252 -28.70 0.58 -34.49
CA GLN A 252 -27.51 1.31 -34.92
C GLN A 252 -27.28 2.55 -34.03
N SER A 253 -26.02 2.77 -33.65
CA SER A 253 -25.61 4.00 -32.97
C SER A 253 -25.82 5.22 -33.89
N LYS A 254 -26.35 6.31 -33.34
CA LYS A 254 -26.61 7.54 -34.11
C LYS A 254 -25.34 8.30 -34.49
N ASN A 255 -24.32 8.22 -33.65
CA ASN A 255 -23.14 9.09 -33.71
C ASN A 255 -21.86 8.34 -34.09
N ILE A 256 -21.94 7.03 -34.32
CA ILE A 256 -20.78 6.19 -34.61
C ILE A 256 -21.14 5.26 -35.75
N ASP A 257 -20.59 5.55 -36.92
CA ASP A 257 -20.77 4.72 -38.12
C ASP A 257 -20.26 3.30 -37.87
N ASN A 258 -20.93 2.33 -38.49
CA ASN A 258 -20.60 0.90 -38.40
C ASN A 258 -20.66 0.27 -37.00
N LEU A 259 -21.31 0.92 -36.03
CA LEU A 259 -21.59 0.37 -34.71
C LEU A 259 -23.08 0.08 -34.52
N TRP A 260 -23.39 -1.18 -34.21
CA TRP A 260 -24.71 -1.70 -33.90
C TRP A 260 -24.78 -2.27 -32.48
#